data_AF-A0A7C3V0E0-F1
#
_entry.id   AF-A0A7C3V0E0-F1
#
_cell.length_a   1.000
_cell.length_b   1.000
_cell.length_c   1.000
_cell.angle_alpha   90.00
_cell.angle_beta   90.00
_cell.angle_gamma   90.00
#
_symmetry.space_group_name_H-M   'P 1'
#
loop_
_entity.id
_entity.type
_entity.pdbx_description
1 polymer ?
#
loop_
_entity_poly.entity_id
_entity_poly.type
_entity_poly.pdbx_seq_one_letter_code
_entity_poly.pdbx_strand_id
1 'polypeptide(L)'
;MSDLKDTLFRKKKNAWFVSDKGEIFGFADSYKKFLRICKTERETVKFVNEYFLKNKKDREFILINKNKNLALVKLSEGSGMKIVASHIDTPRLDLKQNPLFEDSGLGLFHTHYYGGIKKYQWLNIPISLHGFLIKSGGEVVEIKIGDDISDPVFVIPDLLPHLSKKVIDEKVVKDAFDANKLNLICGSLPFSDEEKDQIKLNVLNYLQETYGIIEEDFISAEIQIVPAFEPRDVGFDRSLIGAYGQDDRICAYTSFMAFFDTTVSDKTQVVLMVDKEEIGSEGNTSAQSNFIFEIAVEILKRKGIEPSFANILAFFKESECLSADVSAAVNPMYKDVHEVDNAAYINNG
;
A
#
# COMPACT_ATOMS: atom_id res chain seq x y z
N MET A 1 2.96 -15.02 -47.40
CA MET A 1 2.57 -15.62 -46.10
C MET A 1 3.28 -14.97 -44.92
N SER A 2 4.60 -14.72 -45.00
CA SER A 2 5.36 -13.98 -43.96
C SER A 2 4.74 -12.60 -43.70
N ASP A 3 4.60 -11.79 -44.76
CA ASP A 3 4.08 -10.41 -44.65
C ASP A 3 2.64 -10.34 -44.11
N LEU A 4 1.84 -11.38 -44.40
CA LEU A 4 0.46 -11.46 -43.93
C LEU A 4 0.40 -11.77 -42.43
N LYS A 5 1.25 -12.68 -41.92
CA LYS A 5 1.35 -12.94 -40.48
C LYS A 5 1.90 -11.73 -39.74
N ASP A 6 2.89 -11.05 -40.30
CA ASP A 6 3.45 -9.82 -39.71
C ASP A 6 2.44 -8.67 -39.65
N THR A 7 1.43 -8.66 -40.51
CA THR A 7 0.37 -7.64 -40.48
C THR A 7 -0.80 -8.05 -39.57
N LEU A 8 -1.18 -9.33 -39.57
CA LEU A 8 -2.41 -9.78 -38.92
C LEU A 8 -2.22 -10.29 -37.49
N PHE A 9 -1.02 -10.71 -37.09
CA PHE A 9 -0.80 -11.31 -35.77
C PHE A 9 -0.50 -10.25 -34.72
N ARG A 10 -1.05 -10.42 -33.52
CA ARG A 10 -0.63 -9.67 -32.33
C ARG A 10 0.85 -9.99 -32.06
N LYS A 11 1.69 -8.96 -32.09
CA LYS A 11 3.13 -9.07 -31.80
C LYS A 11 3.34 -8.89 -30.30
N LYS A 12 3.45 -9.99 -29.54
CA LYS A 12 3.98 -9.94 -28.17
C LYS A 12 5.49 -9.72 -28.28
N LYS A 13 5.99 -8.55 -27.87
CA LYS A 13 7.42 -8.24 -27.83
C LYS A 13 7.85 -8.10 -26.39
N ASN A 14 8.99 -8.67 -26.06
CA ASN A 14 9.60 -8.48 -24.75
C ASN A 14 10.10 -7.03 -24.62
N ALA A 15 9.73 -6.35 -23.53
CA ALA A 15 10.05 -4.97 -23.21
C ALA A 15 11.57 -4.71 -23.28
N TRP A 16 12.41 -5.68 -22.90
CA TRP A 16 13.87 -5.56 -22.98
C TRP A 16 14.42 -5.39 -24.41
N PHE A 17 13.65 -5.72 -25.44
CA PHE A 17 14.04 -5.54 -26.84
C PHE A 17 13.57 -4.23 -27.46
N VAL A 18 12.67 -3.50 -26.80
CA VAL A 18 12.03 -2.29 -27.36
C VAL A 18 12.25 -1.04 -26.52
N SER A 19 12.80 -1.19 -25.32
CA SER A 19 13.03 -0.10 -24.37
C SER A 19 14.53 0.07 -24.06
N ASP A 20 14.93 1.29 -23.70
CA ASP A 20 16.29 1.57 -23.25
C ASP A 20 16.54 1.01 -21.85
N LYS A 21 17.65 0.29 -21.66
CA LYS A 21 17.96 -0.36 -20.38
C LYS A 21 18.30 0.65 -19.30
N GLY A 22 18.98 1.75 -19.64
CA GLY A 22 19.35 2.80 -18.69
C GLY A 22 18.11 3.48 -18.13
N GLU A 23 17.13 3.80 -18.99
CA GLU A 23 15.84 4.33 -18.59
C GLU A 23 15.06 3.37 -17.69
N ILE A 24 15.00 2.08 -18.05
CA ILE A 24 14.34 1.05 -17.22
C ILE A 24 14.96 1.01 -15.82
N PHE A 25 16.28 0.87 -15.72
CA PHE A 25 16.94 0.76 -14.42
C PHE A 25 16.83 2.05 -13.59
N GLY A 26 16.92 3.22 -14.23
CA GLY A 26 16.73 4.51 -13.55
C GLY A 26 15.31 4.69 -12.99
N PHE A 27 14.30 4.29 -13.76
CA PHE A 27 12.90 4.31 -13.31
C PHE A 27 12.67 3.30 -12.18
N ALA A 28 13.20 2.08 -12.32
CA ALA A 28 13.15 1.02 -11.30
C ALA A 28 13.82 1.44 -9.97
N ASP A 29 14.96 2.12 -10.02
CA ASP A 29 15.64 2.64 -8.82
C ASP A 29 14.81 3.72 -8.12
N SER A 30 14.15 4.58 -8.88
CA SER A 30 13.25 5.60 -8.34
C SER A 30 12.01 4.98 -7.70
N TYR A 31 11.44 3.94 -8.33
CA TYR A 31 10.33 3.17 -7.78
C TYR A 31 10.69 2.44 -6.48
N LYS A 32 11.87 1.79 -6.41
CA LYS A 32 12.37 1.17 -5.17
C LYS A 32 12.50 2.19 -4.03
N LYS A 33 12.98 3.41 -4.31
CA LYS A 33 13.04 4.49 -3.30
C LYS A 33 11.65 4.88 -2.81
N PHE A 34 10.67 4.96 -3.71
CA PHE A 34 9.29 5.22 -3.35
C PHE A 34 8.72 4.12 -2.42
N LEU A 35 8.88 2.84 -2.76
CA LEU A 35 8.42 1.72 -1.93
C LEU A 35 9.11 1.64 -0.55
N ARG A 36 10.38 2.05 -0.46
CA ARG A 36 11.08 2.14 0.83
C ARG A 36 10.39 3.13 1.77
N ILE A 37 9.91 4.25 1.23
CA ILE A 37 9.30 5.33 2.01
C ILE A 37 7.82 5.05 2.28
N CYS A 38 7.11 4.49 1.29
CA CYS A 38 5.66 4.37 1.27
C CYS A 38 5.21 2.94 1.58
N LYS A 39 5.14 2.58 2.87
CA LYS A 39 4.67 1.26 3.32
C LYS A 39 3.20 1.24 3.70
N THR A 40 2.61 2.41 3.91
CA THR A 40 1.19 2.62 4.22
C THR A 40 0.53 3.54 3.19
N GLU A 41 -0.81 3.51 3.14
CA GLU A 41 -1.58 4.44 2.30
C GLU A 41 -1.34 5.91 2.69
N ARG A 42 -1.16 6.18 3.99
CA ARG A 42 -0.94 7.54 4.51
C ARG A 42 0.42 8.09 4.10
N GLU A 43 1.45 7.27 4.20
CA GLU A 43 2.80 7.63 3.74
C GLU A 43 2.81 7.87 2.23
N THR A 44 2.06 7.06 1.47
CA THR A 44 1.89 7.26 0.03
C THR A 44 1.26 8.62 -0.28
N VAL A 45 0.17 8.96 0.41
CA VAL A 45 -0.48 10.28 0.28
C VAL A 45 0.46 11.42 0.67
N LYS A 46 1.19 11.30 1.78
CA LYS A 46 2.17 12.29 2.25
C LYS A 46 3.26 12.51 1.22
N PHE A 47 3.85 11.44 0.70
CA PHE A 47 4.89 11.48 -0.33
C PHE A 47 4.41 12.19 -1.60
N VAL A 48 3.24 11.80 -2.12
CA VAL A 48 2.67 12.37 -3.34
C VAL A 48 2.36 13.85 -3.14
N ASN A 49 1.79 14.24 -1.99
CA ASN A 49 1.51 15.63 -1.68
C ASN A 49 2.78 16.49 -1.62
N GLU A 50 3.81 16.02 -0.90
CA GLU A 50 5.09 16.74 -0.81
C GLU A 50 5.77 16.90 -2.16
N TYR A 51 5.73 15.85 -3.00
CA TYR A 51 6.25 15.92 -4.36
C TYR A 51 5.44 16.89 -5.23
N PHE A 52 4.11 16.83 -5.14
CA PHE A 52 3.21 17.71 -5.88
C PHE A 52 3.45 19.17 -5.54
N LEU A 53 3.54 19.52 -4.25
CA LEU A 53 3.79 20.90 -3.82
C LEU A 53 5.11 21.47 -4.35
N LYS A 54 6.12 20.62 -4.56
CA LYS A 54 7.43 21.01 -5.11
C LYS A 54 7.45 21.12 -6.63
N ASN A 55 6.59 20.38 -7.34
CA ASN A 55 6.69 20.18 -8.79
C ASN A 55 5.47 20.65 -9.59
N LYS A 56 4.38 21.09 -8.94
CA LYS A 56 3.15 21.50 -9.61
C LYS A 56 3.40 22.62 -10.62
N LYS A 57 2.68 22.56 -11.74
CA LYS A 57 2.63 23.59 -12.77
C LYS A 57 1.33 24.38 -12.66
N ASP A 58 1.20 25.41 -13.51
CA ASP A 58 -0.08 26.10 -13.66
C ASP A 58 -1.17 25.12 -14.10
N ARG A 59 -2.42 25.38 -13.68
CA ARG A 59 -3.60 24.52 -13.93
C ARG A 59 -3.59 23.14 -13.26
N GLU A 60 -2.62 22.86 -12.40
CA GLU A 60 -2.57 21.62 -11.61
C GLU A 60 -3.02 21.87 -10.16
N PHE A 61 -3.81 20.96 -9.61
CA PHE A 61 -4.16 20.97 -8.18
C PHE A 61 -4.30 19.53 -7.63
N ILE A 62 -4.25 19.43 -6.31
CA ILE A 62 -4.41 18.18 -5.58
C ILE A 62 -5.61 18.28 -4.64
N LEU A 63 -6.37 17.20 -4.53
CA LEU A 63 -7.40 16.99 -3.51
C LEU A 63 -6.97 15.83 -2.63
N ILE A 64 -7.00 15.99 -1.31
CA ILE A 64 -6.65 14.95 -0.35
C ILE A 64 -7.84 14.76 0.58
N ASN A 65 -8.26 13.51 0.78
CA ASN A 65 -9.31 13.18 1.72
C ASN A 65 -8.79 12.25 2.83
N LYS A 66 -8.94 12.73 4.07
CA LYS A 66 -8.52 12.08 5.33
C LYS A 66 -7.07 11.60 5.38
N ASN A 67 -6.20 12.14 4.53
CA ASN A 67 -4.81 11.69 4.34
C ASN A 67 -4.68 10.20 3.99
N LYS A 68 -5.67 9.63 3.30
CA LYS A 68 -5.69 8.20 2.91
C LYS A 68 -5.99 7.96 1.45
N ASN A 69 -6.63 8.91 0.78
CA ASN A 69 -6.78 8.90 -0.66
C ASN A 69 -6.55 10.32 -1.20
N LEU A 70 -6.27 10.42 -2.49
CA LEU A 70 -6.03 11.70 -3.15
C LEU A 70 -6.39 11.66 -4.62
N ALA A 71 -6.51 12.84 -5.21
CA ALA A 71 -6.58 13.03 -6.65
C ALA A 71 -5.63 14.13 -7.10
N LEU A 72 -4.78 13.81 -8.07
CA LEU A 72 -3.99 14.78 -8.82
C LEU A 72 -4.78 15.18 -10.05
N VAL A 73 -4.96 16.48 -10.26
CA VAL A 73 -5.79 17.00 -11.34
C VAL A 73 -4.97 17.98 -12.18
N LYS A 74 -4.94 17.74 -13.49
CA LYS A 74 -4.42 18.68 -14.49
C LYS A 74 -5.58 19.18 -15.34
N LEU A 75 -5.95 20.43 -15.10
CA LEU A 75 -7.16 21.03 -15.63
C LEU A 75 -7.04 21.30 -17.14
N SER A 76 -8.08 20.91 -17.89
CA SER A 76 -8.28 21.27 -19.30
C SER A 76 -9.57 22.08 -19.45
N GLU A 77 -9.69 22.82 -20.56
CA GLU A 77 -10.91 23.56 -20.91
C GLU A 77 -12.06 22.64 -21.39
N GLY A 78 -11.76 21.44 -21.89
CA GLY A 78 -12.77 20.53 -22.42
C GLY A 78 -13.68 19.91 -21.36
N SER A 79 -14.75 19.24 -21.78
CA SER A 79 -15.67 18.53 -20.87
C SER A 79 -15.14 17.14 -20.51
N GLY A 80 -15.52 16.67 -19.32
CA GLY A 80 -15.12 15.37 -18.78
C GLY A 80 -13.67 15.28 -18.32
N MET A 81 -13.30 14.07 -17.91
CA MET A 81 -11.97 13.73 -17.42
C MET A 81 -11.44 12.41 -17.98
N LYS A 82 -10.12 12.31 -18.07
CA LYS A 82 -9.38 11.06 -18.31
C LYS A 82 -8.77 10.63 -16.98
N ILE A 83 -9.31 9.57 -16.39
CA ILE A 83 -8.96 9.08 -15.06
C ILE A 83 -8.05 7.85 -15.20
N VAL A 84 -6.95 7.82 -14.46
CA VAL A 84 -6.27 6.58 -14.10
C VAL A 84 -6.49 6.39 -12.61
N ALA A 85 -7.15 5.29 -12.24
CA ALA A 85 -7.48 4.97 -10.86
C ALA A 85 -6.71 3.74 -10.40
N SER A 86 -6.08 3.81 -9.23
CA SER A 86 -5.34 2.73 -8.58
C SER A 86 -5.57 2.78 -7.07
N HIS A 87 -5.34 1.68 -6.35
CA HIS A 87 -5.35 1.71 -4.89
C HIS A 87 -3.94 1.82 -4.30
N ILE A 88 -3.86 2.29 -3.05
CA ILE A 88 -2.60 2.52 -2.33
C ILE A 88 -2.55 1.86 -0.95
N ASP A 89 -3.64 1.21 -0.56
CA ASP A 89 -3.64 0.23 0.53
C ASP A 89 -3.11 -1.12 0.05
N THR A 90 -2.55 -1.88 0.98
CA THR A 90 -1.90 -3.18 0.75
C THR A 90 -2.26 -4.10 1.91
N PRO A 91 -2.35 -5.44 1.71
CA PRO A 91 -2.60 -6.38 2.79
C PRO A 91 -1.53 -6.29 3.88
N ARG A 92 -1.98 -6.23 5.13
CA ARG A 92 -1.14 -5.96 6.30
C ARG A 92 -1.71 -6.57 7.57
N LEU A 93 -1.03 -6.33 8.69
CA LEU A 93 -1.59 -6.55 10.02
C LEU A 93 -1.77 -5.19 10.71
N ASP A 94 -2.78 -5.07 11.55
CA ASP A 94 -3.10 -3.86 12.31
C ASP A 94 -3.06 -4.19 13.80
N LEU A 95 -2.64 -3.25 14.63
CA LEU A 95 -2.84 -3.37 16.07
C LEU A 95 -4.33 -3.29 16.41
N LYS A 96 -4.77 -4.15 17.34
CA LYS A 96 -6.10 -4.01 17.96
C LYS A 96 -6.16 -2.78 18.87
N GLN A 97 -7.37 -2.40 19.29
CA GLN A 97 -7.60 -1.22 20.14
C GLN A 97 -6.95 -1.33 21.52
N ASN A 98 -6.90 -2.54 22.09
CA ASN A 98 -6.17 -2.85 23.32
C ASN A 98 -5.09 -3.88 22.97
N PRO A 99 -3.98 -3.46 22.33
CA PRO A 99 -3.09 -4.40 21.70
C PRO A 99 -2.11 -5.01 22.70
N LEU A 100 -1.67 -4.26 23.72
CA LEU A 100 -0.54 -4.65 24.56
C LEU A 100 -0.96 -5.58 25.70
N PHE A 101 -0.31 -6.74 25.78
CA PHE A 101 -0.48 -7.68 26.88
C PHE A 101 0.85 -8.37 27.23
N GLU A 102 0.88 -9.00 28.39
CA GLU A 102 2.00 -9.83 28.83
C GLU A 102 1.55 -11.29 28.92
N ASP A 103 2.34 -12.21 28.38
CA ASP A 103 2.13 -13.64 28.54
C ASP A 103 3.47 -14.38 28.53
N SER A 104 3.62 -15.33 29.45
CA SER A 104 4.74 -16.28 29.46
C SER A 104 6.14 -15.62 29.42
N GLY A 105 6.29 -14.46 30.07
CA GLY A 105 7.56 -13.72 30.09
C GLY A 105 7.86 -12.92 28.82
N LEU A 106 6.84 -12.59 28.03
CA LEU A 106 6.94 -11.76 26.83
C LEU A 106 5.88 -10.65 26.84
N GLY A 107 6.28 -9.46 26.39
CA GLY A 107 5.39 -8.39 25.97
C GLY A 107 4.96 -8.64 24.54
N LEU A 108 3.65 -8.62 24.30
CA LEU A 108 3.03 -8.98 23.04
C LEU A 108 2.02 -7.93 22.61
N PHE A 109 1.90 -7.77 21.29
CA PHE A 109 0.83 -7.00 20.68
C PHE A 109 -0.17 -7.90 19.96
N HIS A 110 -1.45 -7.76 20.30
CA HIS A 110 -2.55 -8.33 19.55
C HIS A 110 -2.72 -7.63 18.21
N THR A 111 -2.90 -8.43 17.16
CA THR A 111 -3.06 -7.94 15.80
C THR A 111 -4.39 -8.39 15.19
N HIS A 112 -4.78 -7.73 14.11
CA HIS A 112 -5.88 -8.10 13.24
C HIS A 112 -5.43 -7.91 11.80
N TYR A 113 -5.66 -8.90 10.93
CA TYR A 113 -5.23 -8.78 9.54
C TYR A 113 -6.15 -7.85 8.75
N TYR A 114 -5.55 -7.18 7.77
CA TYR A 114 -6.21 -6.31 6.81
C TYR A 114 -5.98 -6.88 5.41
N GLY A 115 -7.06 -7.09 4.66
CA GLY A 115 -7.01 -7.69 3.32
C GLY A 115 -6.68 -9.19 3.29
N GLY A 116 -6.45 -9.70 2.07
CA GLY A 116 -6.26 -11.13 1.80
C GLY A 116 -4.85 -11.67 2.08
N ILE A 117 -4.41 -11.76 3.33
CA ILE A 117 -3.06 -12.26 3.63
C ILE A 117 -2.93 -13.80 3.61
N LYS A 118 -1.79 -14.28 3.09
CA LYS A 118 -1.29 -15.63 3.40
C LYS A 118 -0.59 -15.63 4.76
N LYS A 119 -1.33 -15.92 5.82
CA LYS A 119 -0.90 -15.83 7.22
C LYS A 119 0.50 -16.39 7.51
N TYR A 120 0.84 -17.55 6.95
CA TYR A 120 2.14 -18.21 7.16
C TYR A 120 3.34 -17.42 6.61
N GLN A 121 3.14 -16.50 5.67
CA GLN A 121 4.22 -15.64 5.14
C GLN A 121 4.59 -14.49 6.08
N TRP A 122 3.81 -14.28 7.14
CA TRP A 122 4.04 -13.23 8.15
C TRP A 122 4.76 -13.76 9.39
N LEU A 123 5.01 -15.06 9.46
CA LEU A 123 5.70 -15.69 10.58
C LEU A 123 7.21 -15.67 10.39
N ASN A 124 7.96 -15.47 11.48
CA ASN A 124 9.43 -15.50 11.53
C ASN A 124 10.15 -14.58 10.52
N ILE A 125 9.52 -13.46 10.16
CA ILE A 125 10.14 -12.40 9.37
C ILE A 125 10.34 -11.15 10.24
N PRO A 126 11.32 -10.29 9.93
CA PRO A 126 11.44 -9.00 10.59
C PRO A 126 10.28 -8.08 10.18
N ILE A 127 9.70 -7.41 11.17
CA ILE A 127 8.51 -6.59 11.04
C ILE A 127 8.81 -5.16 11.53
N SER A 128 8.24 -4.18 10.83
CA SER A 128 8.23 -2.76 11.19
C SER A 128 6.82 -2.32 11.62
N LEU A 129 6.76 -1.27 12.45
CA LEU A 129 5.53 -0.59 12.87
C LEU A 129 5.45 0.78 12.22
N HIS A 130 4.32 1.08 11.59
CA HIS A 130 4.05 2.34 10.90
C HIS A 130 2.66 2.83 11.25
N GLY A 131 2.51 4.12 11.54
CA GLY A 131 1.19 4.67 11.79
C GLY A 131 1.23 5.93 12.62
N PHE A 132 0.14 6.16 13.34
CA PHE A 132 0.05 7.28 14.26
C PHE A 132 -0.97 6.98 15.36
N LEU A 133 -0.98 7.85 16.35
CA LEU A 133 -1.97 7.88 17.42
C LEU A 133 -2.37 9.32 17.72
N ILE A 134 -3.58 9.49 18.25
CA ILE A 134 -4.12 10.79 18.65
C ILE A 134 -4.31 10.78 20.16
N LYS A 135 -3.53 11.59 20.86
CA LYS A 135 -3.63 11.71 22.32
C LYS A 135 -4.91 12.45 22.72
N SER A 136 -5.32 12.34 23.99
CA SER A 136 -6.54 13.00 24.50
C SER A 136 -6.63 14.52 24.24
N GLY A 137 -5.48 15.21 24.14
CA GLY A 137 -5.40 16.63 23.78
C GLY A 137 -5.50 16.95 22.29
N GLY A 138 -5.64 15.95 21.42
CA GLY A 138 -5.66 16.09 19.95
C GLY A 138 -4.28 16.11 19.29
N GLU A 139 -3.21 15.97 20.06
CA GLU A 139 -1.85 15.83 19.53
C GLU A 139 -1.72 14.53 18.72
N VAL A 140 -1.20 14.65 17.50
CA VAL A 140 -0.92 13.50 16.62
C VAL A 140 0.55 13.12 16.77
N VAL A 141 0.80 11.86 17.11
CA VAL A 141 2.16 11.30 17.21
C VAL A 141 2.36 10.27 16.12
N GLU A 142 3.34 10.49 15.24
CA GLU A 142 3.73 9.52 14.21
C GLU A 142 4.57 8.39 14.83
N ILE A 143 4.28 7.15 14.46
CA ILE A 143 5.03 5.95 14.85
C ILE A 143 5.66 5.36 13.59
N LYS A 144 7.00 5.25 13.61
CA LYS A 144 7.78 4.57 12.58
C LYS A 144 8.98 3.90 13.24
N ILE A 145 8.98 2.57 13.30
CA ILE A 145 10.02 1.77 13.97
C ILE A 145 10.31 0.52 13.15
N GLY A 146 11.59 0.23 12.91
CA GLY A 146 12.06 -1.03 12.33
C GLY A 146 12.55 -0.91 10.88
N ASP A 147 12.53 0.29 10.31
CA ASP A 147 13.04 0.56 8.97
C ASP A 147 14.50 0.98 8.96
N ASP A 148 14.94 1.75 9.97
CA ASP A 148 16.33 2.12 10.09
C ASP A 148 17.15 0.95 10.65
N ILE A 149 18.38 0.78 10.16
CA ILE A 149 19.25 -0.35 10.56
C ILE A 149 19.59 -0.36 12.06
N SER A 150 19.46 0.80 12.72
CA SER A 150 19.64 0.96 14.15
C SER A 150 18.37 0.66 14.96
N ASP A 151 17.22 0.57 14.31
CA ASP A 151 15.96 0.32 15.00
C ASP A 151 15.84 -1.16 15.39
N PRO A 152 15.15 -1.45 16.50
CA PRO A 152 14.66 -2.80 16.73
C PRO A 152 13.60 -3.16 15.67
N VAL A 153 13.54 -4.44 15.33
CA VAL A 153 12.44 -5.03 14.56
C VAL A 153 11.62 -5.96 15.43
N PHE A 154 10.42 -6.24 15.00
CA PHE A 154 9.49 -7.12 15.69
C PHE A 154 9.37 -8.46 14.96
N VAL A 155 8.75 -9.46 15.60
CA VAL A 155 8.55 -10.79 14.99
C VAL A 155 7.27 -11.45 15.50
N ILE A 156 6.59 -12.16 14.60
CA ILE A 156 5.51 -13.10 14.95
C ILE A 156 6.13 -14.50 14.92
N PRO A 157 6.36 -15.15 16.06
CA PRO A 157 7.08 -16.42 16.11
C PRO A 157 6.24 -17.57 15.55
N ASP A 158 6.83 -18.38 14.66
CA ASP A 158 6.26 -19.68 14.30
C ASP A 158 6.63 -20.77 15.32
N LEU A 159 5.83 -21.84 15.36
CA LEU A 159 6.13 -23.02 16.15
C LEU A 159 7.23 -23.84 15.48
N LEU A 160 8.27 -24.17 16.25
CA LEU A 160 9.37 -25.01 15.78
C LEU A 160 8.86 -26.39 15.28
N PRO A 161 9.51 -26.98 14.26
CA PRO A 161 9.01 -28.19 13.59
C PRO A 161 8.93 -29.42 14.50
N HIS A 162 9.73 -29.49 15.56
CA HIS A 162 9.73 -30.65 16.49
C HIS A 162 8.43 -30.78 17.30
N LEU A 163 7.63 -29.72 17.40
CA LEU A 163 6.35 -29.71 18.13
C LEU A 163 5.15 -29.35 17.23
N SER A 164 5.38 -29.08 15.93
CA SER A 164 4.35 -28.58 15.01
C SER A 164 3.39 -29.65 14.51
N LYS A 165 3.78 -30.94 14.54
CA LYS A 165 3.06 -32.06 13.89
C LYS A 165 1.53 -32.00 14.03
N LYS A 166 1.00 -31.98 15.25
CA LYS A 166 -0.46 -31.99 15.50
C LYS A 166 -1.11 -30.62 15.36
N VAL A 167 -0.32 -29.55 15.44
CA VAL A 167 -0.84 -28.17 15.54
C VAL A 167 -0.93 -27.52 14.17
N ILE A 168 0.05 -27.82 13.30
CA ILE A 168 0.27 -27.20 12.00
C ILE A 168 0.32 -28.26 10.90
N ASP A 169 1.26 -29.22 10.95
CA ASP A 169 1.61 -30.06 9.80
C ASP A 169 0.48 -31.00 9.34
N GLU A 170 -0.31 -31.54 10.28
CA GLU A 170 -1.44 -32.43 9.98
C GLU A 170 -2.70 -31.68 9.52
N LYS A 171 -2.70 -30.33 9.53
CA LYS A 171 -3.85 -29.52 9.13
C LYS A 171 -3.71 -29.00 7.70
N VAL A 172 -4.85 -28.77 7.06
CA VAL A 172 -4.89 -27.98 5.83
C VAL A 172 -4.50 -26.53 6.13
N VAL A 173 -3.82 -25.87 5.19
CA VAL A 173 -3.23 -24.53 5.37
C VAL A 173 -4.23 -23.50 5.94
N LYS A 174 -5.50 -23.56 5.53
CA LYS A 174 -6.55 -22.66 6.02
C LYS A 174 -6.80 -22.75 7.53
N ASP A 175 -6.57 -23.93 8.12
CA ASP A 175 -6.84 -24.25 9.54
C ASP A 175 -5.53 -24.34 10.36
N ALA A 176 -4.38 -24.40 9.69
CA ALA A 176 -3.06 -24.53 10.30
C ALA A 176 -2.62 -23.24 11.01
N PHE A 177 -2.96 -22.08 10.43
CA PHE A 177 -2.51 -20.77 10.91
C PHE A 177 -3.69 -19.92 11.38
N ASP A 178 -3.88 -19.86 12.70
CA ASP A 178 -4.95 -19.09 13.34
C ASP A 178 -4.59 -17.59 13.37
N ALA A 179 -5.48 -16.75 12.84
CA ALA A 179 -5.31 -15.30 12.84
C ALA A 179 -5.16 -14.70 14.25
N ASN A 180 -5.85 -15.28 15.25
CA ASN A 180 -5.78 -14.79 16.62
C ASN A 180 -4.42 -15.05 17.30
N LYS A 181 -3.58 -15.87 16.67
CA LYS A 181 -2.23 -16.19 17.14
C LYS A 181 -1.15 -15.37 16.45
N LEU A 182 -1.51 -14.46 15.55
CA LEU A 182 -0.57 -13.55 14.90
C LEU A 182 -0.15 -12.41 15.86
N ASN A 183 0.27 -12.76 17.07
CA ASN A 183 0.70 -11.79 18.07
C ASN A 183 2.19 -11.47 17.87
N LEU A 184 2.51 -10.19 17.97
CA LEU A 184 3.83 -9.66 17.70
C LEU A 184 4.62 -9.53 19.01
N ILE A 185 5.84 -10.06 19.08
CA ILE A 185 6.71 -9.84 20.26
C ILE A 185 7.24 -8.41 20.24
N CYS A 186 7.04 -7.68 21.34
CA CYS A 186 7.50 -6.29 21.50
C CYS A 186 8.41 -6.07 22.72
N GLY A 187 8.63 -7.07 23.57
CA GLY A 187 9.56 -6.95 24.69
C GLY A 187 9.71 -8.23 25.49
N SER A 188 10.77 -8.31 26.29
CA SER A 188 11.01 -9.42 27.22
C SER A 188 11.76 -9.01 28.48
N LEU A 189 12.09 -7.72 28.62
CA LEU A 189 12.84 -7.19 29.75
C LEU A 189 11.84 -6.64 30.78
N PRO A 190 11.81 -7.15 32.02
CA PRO A 190 10.95 -6.60 33.07
C PRO A 190 11.46 -5.24 33.55
N PHE A 191 10.56 -4.38 34.01
CA PHE A 191 10.89 -3.07 34.58
C PHE A 191 11.54 -3.19 35.97
N SER A 192 11.10 -4.16 36.78
CA SER A 192 11.59 -4.42 38.13
C SER A 192 11.41 -5.90 38.52
N ASP A 193 11.85 -6.27 39.72
CA ASP A 193 11.71 -7.63 40.29
C ASP A 193 10.29 -7.93 40.83
N GLU A 194 9.30 -7.07 40.58
CA GLU A 194 7.90 -7.33 40.94
C GLU A 194 7.27 -8.44 40.07
N GLU A 195 6.19 -9.08 40.57
CA GLU A 195 5.70 -10.33 39.98
C GLU A 195 4.79 -10.19 38.75
N LYS A 196 4.17 -9.03 38.50
CA LYS A 196 3.10 -8.89 37.49
C LYS A 196 3.33 -7.74 36.53
N ASP A 197 3.05 -8.02 35.25
CA ASP A 197 2.97 -7.06 34.15
C ASP A 197 4.23 -6.18 33.99
N GLN A 198 5.39 -6.66 34.46
CA GLN A 198 6.61 -5.86 34.49
C GLN A 198 7.23 -5.68 33.11
N ILE A 199 7.01 -6.61 32.18
CA ILE A 199 7.47 -6.48 30.80
C ILE A 199 6.54 -5.52 30.06
N LYS A 200 5.23 -5.67 30.25
CA LYS A 200 4.23 -4.71 29.74
C LYS A 200 4.53 -3.29 30.25
N LEU A 201 4.81 -3.14 31.55
CA LEU A 201 5.19 -1.86 32.15
C LEU A 201 6.45 -1.29 31.51
N ASN A 202 7.48 -2.11 31.28
CA ASN A 202 8.71 -1.65 30.65
C ASN A 202 8.50 -1.19 29.19
N VAL A 203 7.68 -1.92 28.42
CA VAL A 203 7.28 -1.50 27.06
C VAL A 203 6.54 -0.17 27.10
N LEU A 204 5.57 -0.01 28.01
CA LEU A 204 4.85 1.26 28.18
C LEU A 204 5.78 2.39 28.64
N ASN A 205 6.75 2.13 29.51
CA ASN A 205 7.73 3.11 29.93
C ASN A 205 8.56 3.59 28.74
N TYR A 206 9.04 2.67 27.90
CA TYR A 206 9.77 3.02 26.68
C TYR A 206 8.91 3.88 25.73
N LEU A 207 7.65 3.50 25.51
CA LEU A 207 6.72 4.24 24.66
C LEU A 207 6.43 5.63 25.23
N GLN A 208 6.28 5.75 26.55
CA GLN A 208 6.08 7.02 27.24
C GLN A 208 7.32 7.91 27.16
N GLU A 209 8.53 7.37 27.34
CA GLU A 209 9.78 8.15 27.25
C GLU A 209 10.08 8.60 25.82
N THR A 210 9.81 7.75 24.83
CA THR A 210 10.17 7.99 23.43
C THR A 210 9.12 8.85 22.71
N TYR A 211 7.84 8.56 22.93
CA TYR A 211 6.72 9.15 22.19
C TYR A 211 5.75 9.94 23.08
N GLY A 212 5.90 9.87 24.40
CA GLY A 212 4.99 10.55 25.33
C GLY A 212 3.58 9.96 25.36
N ILE A 213 3.44 8.66 25.06
CA ILE A 213 2.15 7.98 24.90
C ILE A 213 1.86 7.03 26.05
N ILE A 214 0.58 6.94 26.43
CA ILE A 214 0.08 6.01 27.43
C ILE A 214 -0.71 4.88 26.77
N GLU A 215 -1.02 3.82 27.54
CA GLU A 215 -1.76 2.66 27.02
C GLU A 215 -3.12 3.03 26.41
N GLU A 216 -3.83 4.00 27.01
CA GLU A 216 -5.15 4.42 26.53
C GLU A 216 -5.10 5.06 25.12
N ASP A 217 -3.95 5.64 24.73
CA ASP A 217 -3.80 6.28 23.41
C ASP A 217 -3.87 5.27 22.25
N PHE A 218 -3.71 3.97 22.51
CA PHE A 218 -3.91 2.92 21.49
C PHE A 218 -5.36 2.83 20.98
N ILE A 219 -6.34 3.29 21.76
CA ILE A 219 -7.75 3.28 21.34
C ILE A 219 -7.99 4.19 20.13
N SER A 220 -7.27 5.30 20.07
CA SER A 220 -7.27 6.29 18.98
C SER A 220 -6.04 6.16 18.07
N ALA A 221 -5.43 4.98 18.04
CA ALA A 221 -4.29 4.68 17.19
C ALA A 221 -4.70 3.98 15.89
N GLU A 222 -3.89 4.21 14.87
CA GLU A 222 -3.90 3.45 13.63
C GLU A 222 -2.46 3.02 13.34
N ILE A 223 -2.09 1.84 13.87
CA ILE A 223 -0.75 1.28 13.73
C ILE A 223 -0.81 0.03 12.86
N GLN A 224 -0.08 0.12 11.76
CA GLN A 224 0.10 -0.89 10.73
C GLN A 224 1.41 -1.63 10.98
N ILE A 225 1.36 -2.94 10.77
CA ILE A 225 2.45 -3.88 10.92
C ILE A 225 2.77 -4.36 9.51
N VAL A 226 4.01 -4.11 9.09
CA VAL A 226 4.46 -4.36 7.72
C VAL A 226 5.82 -5.08 7.74
N PRO A 227 6.19 -5.83 6.69
CA PRO A 227 7.53 -6.40 6.60
C PRO A 227 8.61 -5.31 6.63
N ALA A 228 9.67 -5.55 7.41
CA ALA A 228 10.87 -4.71 7.45
C ALA A 228 11.79 -4.93 6.23
N PHE A 229 11.28 -5.55 5.16
CA PHE A 229 12.06 -5.83 3.96
C PHE A 229 12.31 -4.58 3.14
N GLU A 230 13.57 -4.38 2.80
CA GLU A 230 14.00 -3.39 1.83
C GLU A 230 13.66 -3.81 0.39
N PRO A 231 13.20 -2.91 -0.48
CA PRO A 231 13.08 -3.18 -1.91
C PRO A 231 14.43 -3.54 -2.54
N ARG A 232 14.50 -4.63 -3.30
CA ARG A 232 15.75 -5.15 -3.90
C ARG A 232 15.54 -5.62 -5.33
N ASP A 233 16.63 -5.66 -6.08
CA ASP A 233 16.66 -6.37 -7.35
C ASP A 233 16.65 -7.88 -7.10
N VAL A 234 15.96 -8.62 -7.97
CA VAL A 234 15.81 -10.07 -7.91
C VAL A 234 16.36 -10.69 -9.20
N GLY A 235 17.10 -11.80 -9.06
CA GLY A 235 17.74 -12.51 -10.16
C GLY A 235 19.20 -12.07 -10.41
N PHE A 236 20.00 -12.95 -11.03
CA PHE A 236 21.40 -12.65 -11.35
C PHE A 236 21.54 -11.45 -12.30
N ASP A 237 20.55 -11.24 -13.16
CA ASP A 237 20.47 -10.15 -14.13
C ASP A 237 19.83 -8.87 -13.57
N ARG A 238 19.33 -8.92 -12.32
CA ARG A 238 18.67 -7.79 -11.64
C ARG A 238 17.45 -7.25 -12.40
N SER A 239 16.81 -8.09 -13.21
CA SER A 239 15.72 -7.72 -14.11
C SER A 239 14.37 -7.54 -13.43
N LEU A 240 14.24 -7.97 -12.17
CA LEU A 240 12.99 -7.95 -11.39
C LEU A 240 13.18 -7.15 -10.10
N ILE A 241 12.07 -6.65 -9.54
CA ILE A 241 12.03 -5.98 -8.24
C ILE A 241 11.26 -6.85 -7.26
N GLY A 242 11.85 -7.12 -6.10
CA GLY A 242 11.18 -7.75 -4.96
C GLY A 242 10.98 -6.72 -3.85
N ALA A 243 9.74 -6.50 -3.44
CA ALA A 243 9.38 -5.55 -2.39
C ALA A 243 7.99 -5.83 -1.83
N TYR A 244 7.74 -5.41 -0.58
CA TYR A 244 6.41 -5.39 0.01
C TYR A 244 5.55 -4.28 -0.63
N GLY A 245 4.25 -4.57 -0.80
CA GLY A 245 3.26 -3.60 -1.24
C GLY A 245 3.48 -3.03 -2.63
N GLN A 246 3.95 -3.86 -3.57
CA GLN A 246 3.84 -3.53 -4.99
C GLN A 246 2.38 -3.46 -5.43
N ASP A 247 1.54 -4.29 -4.81
CA ASP A 247 0.08 -4.30 -4.93
C ASP A 247 -0.55 -3.15 -4.11
N ASP A 248 -1.16 -2.13 -4.71
CA ASP A 248 -1.08 -1.71 -6.12
C ASP A 248 -0.27 -0.41 -6.29
N ARG A 249 0.67 -0.19 -5.36
CA ARG A 249 1.55 0.99 -5.39
C ARG A 249 2.38 1.08 -6.66
N ILE A 250 2.56 -0.01 -7.43
CA ILE A 250 3.19 0.04 -8.75
C ILE A 250 2.36 0.84 -9.77
N CYS A 251 1.05 0.62 -9.86
CA CYS A 251 0.18 1.37 -10.74
C CYS A 251 -0.04 2.79 -10.23
N ALA A 252 -0.11 2.98 -8.91
CA ALA A 252 -0.14 4.31 -8.31
C ALA A 252 1.13 5.12 -8.65
N TYR A 253 2.32 4.52 -8.51
CA TYR A 253 3.59 5.19 -8.82
C TYR A 253 3.72 5.52 -10.31
N THR A 254 3.39 4.57 -11.19
CA THR A 254 3.51 4.79 -12.64
C THR A 254 2.52 5.83 -13.15
N SER A 255 1.27 5.82 -12.68
CA SER A 255 0.28 6.87 -12.99
C SER A 255 0.68 8.24 -12.45
N PHE A 256 1.23 8.29 -11.23
CA PHE A 256 1.80 9.48 -10.63
C PHE A 256 2.94 10.09 -11.44
N MET A 257 3.91 9.28 -11.87
CA MET A 257 5.01 9.79 -12.70
C MET A 257 4.50 10.27 -14.07
N ALA A 258 3.58 9.51 -14.69
CA ALA A 258 2.94 9.91 -15.94
C ALA A 258 2.16 11.23 -15.82
N PHE A 259 1.59 11.54 -14.64
CA PHE A 259 0.96 12.84 -14.39
C PHE A 259 1.94 14.00 -14.59
N PHE A 260 3.19 13.90 -14.17
CA PHE A 260 4.17 14.99 -14.33
C PHE A 260 4.79 15.06 -15.73
N ASP A 261 4.89 13.92 -16.40
CA ASP A 261 5.50 13.80 -17.74
C ASP A 261 4.54 14.17 -18.88
N THR A 262 3.22 14.08 -18.65
CA THR A 262 2.23 14.48 -19.64
C THR A 262 2.05 15.99 -19.73
N THR A 263 1.55 16.47 -20.87
CA THR A 263 1.04 17.84 -21.01
C THR A 263 -0.48 17.88 -20.88
N VAL A 264 -1.04 19.08 -20.78
CA VAL A 264 -2.50 19.30 -20.78
C VAL A 264 -3.12 18.66 -22.04
N SER A 265 -4.17 17.86 -21.84
CA SER A 265 -4.95 17.20 -22.89
C SER A 265 -6.23 17.97 -23.25
N ASP A 266 -6.98 17.46 -24.22
CA ASP A 266 -8.36 17.83 -24.56
C ASP A 266 -9.36 17.72 -23.40
N LYS A 267 -9.17 16.77 -22.46
CA LYS A 267 -9.98 16.59 -21.25
C LYS A 267 -9.13 16.78 -19.99
N THR A 268 -9.78 17.05 -18.86
CA THR A 268 -9.09 17.15 -17.56
C THR A 268 -8.45 15.81 -17.22
N GLN A 269 -7.16 15.76 -16.92
CA GLN A 269 -6.49 14.52 -16.53
C GLN A 269 -6.53 14.35 -15.01
N VAL A 270 -6.86 13.15 -14.55
CA VAL A 270 -6.99 12.82 -13.13
C VAL A 270 -6.23 11.53 -12.83
N VAL A 271 -5.33 11.58 -11.85
CA VAL A 271 -4.81 10.37 -11.20
C VAL A 271 -5.51 10.24 -9.86
N LEU A 272 -6.29 9.18 -9.69
CA LEU A 272 -7.06 8.91 -8.49
C LEU A 272 -6.41 7.75 -7.73
N MET A 273 -5.99 8.01 -6.50
CA MET A 273 -5.41 7.00 -5.62
C MET A 273 -6.36 6.76 -4.44
N VAL A 274 -6.92 5.56 -4.33
CA VAL A 274 -7.90 5.19 -3.31
C VAL A 274 -7.35 4.22 -2.26
N ASP A 275 -8.05 4.13 -1.12
CA ASP A 275 -7.79 3.17 -0.03
C ASP A 275 -8.95 2.17 0.03
N LYS A 276 -8.86 1.14 0.86
CA LYS A 276 -9.92 0.14 1.12
C LYS A 276 -10.23 -0.84 -0.02
N GLU A 277 -9.43 -0.93 -1.07
CA GLU A 277 -9.67 -1.93 -2.13
C GLU A 277 -9.64 -3.34 -1.54
N GLU A 278 -8.60 -3.63 -0.75
CA GLU A 278 -8.25 -4.96 -0.24
C GLU A 278 -9.29 -5.57 0.71
N ILE A 279 -10.27 -4.77 1.15
CA ILE A 279 -11.36 -5.19 2.02
C ILE A 279 -12.74 -5.05 1.36
N GLY A 280 -12.81 -4.86 0.04
CA GLY A 280 -14.05 -4.78 -0.72
C GLY A 280 -14.49 -3.37 -1.12
N SER A 281 -13.59 -2.38 -1.06
CA SER A 281 -13.86 -0.98 -1.43
C SER A 281 -14.99 -0.31 -0.63
N GLU A 282 -15.09 -0.60 0.66
CA GLU A 282 -16.03 0.06 1.57
C GLU A 282 -15.35 1.09 2.47
N GLY A 283 -15.99 2.26 2.63
CA GLY A 283 -15.56 3.30 3.57
C GLY A 283 -15.33 4.67 2.93
N ASN A 284 -14.99 5.65 3.77
CA ASN A 284 -14.92 7.07 3.40
C ASN A 284 -13.81 7.43 2.40
N THR A 285 -12.85 6.53 2.19
CA THR A 285 -11.64 6.73 1.38
C THR A 285 -11.57 5.77 0.19
N SER A 286 -12.62 4.96 0.03
CA SER A 286 -12.75 3.93 -0.99
C SER A 286 -13.17 4.44 -2.36
N ALA A 287 -13.08 3.57 -3.36
CA ALA A 287 -13.64 3.81 -4.69
C ALA A 287 -15.16 4.01 -4.67
N GLN A 288 -15.88 3.45 -3.70
CA GLN A 288 -17.34 3.64 -3.54
C GLN A 288 -17.71 4.93 -2.80
N SER A 289 -16.73 5.68 -2.29
CA SER A 289 -16.97 6.94 -1.59
C SER A 289 -17.44 8.05 -2.53
N ASN A 290 -17.97 9.13 -1.96
CA ASN A 290 -18.37 10.32 -2.72
C ASN A 290 -17.19 11.15 -3.25
N PHE A 291 -15.95 10.73 -2.99
CA PHE A 291 -14.76 11.52 -3.31
C PHE A 291 -14.64 11.85 -4.81
N ILE A 292 -15.05 10.94 -5.70
CA ILE A 292 -15.07 11.21 -7.14
C ILE A 292 -16.04 12.32 -7.54
N PHE A 293 -17.18 12.44 -6.83
CA PHE A 293 -18.11 13.54 -7.03
C PHE A 293 -17.53 14.86 -6.51
N GLU A 294 -16.82 14.84 -5.38
CA GLU A 294 -16.13 16.02 -4.86
C GLU A 294 -15.07 16.54 -5.85
N ILE A 295 -14.32 15.63 -6.49
CA ILE A 295 -13.37 15.97 -7.55
C ILE A 295 -14.08 16.65 -8.73
N ALA A 296 -15.18 16.07 -9.22
CA ALA A 296 -15.95 16.66 -10.32
C ALA A 296 -16.52 18.05 -9.96
N VAL A 297 -17.03 18.22 -8.74
CA VAL A 297 -17.53 19.50 -8.22
C VAL A 297 -16.42 20.56 -8.21
N GLU A 298 -15.23 20.21 -7.72
CA GLU A 298 -14.10 21.14 -7.68
C GLU A 298 -13.63 21.52 -9.10
N ILE A 299 -13.57 20.55 -10.01
CA ILE A 299 -13.22 20.80 -11.42
C ILE A 299 -14.23 21.77 -12.05
N LEU A 300 -15.53 21.54 -11.89
CA LEU A 300 -16.58 22.39 -12.46
C LEU A 300 -16.51 23.81 -11.91
N LYS A 301 -16.33 23.97 -10.59
CA LYS A 301 -16.15 25.28 -9.95
C LYS A 301 -14.97 26.05 -10.54
N ARG A 302 -13.83 25.39 -10.75
CA ARG A 302 -12.63 26.01 -11.34
C ARG A 302 -12.82 26.41 -12.81
N LYS A 303 -13.73 25.74 -13.52
CA LYS A 303 -14.15 26.11 -14.87
C LYS A 303 -15.21 27.22 -14.90
N GLY A 304 -15.64 27.72 -13.74
CA GLY A 304 -16.73 28.69 -13.65
C GLY A 304 -18.11 28.10 -13.98
N ILE A 305 -18.26 26.77 -13.92
CA ILE A 305 -19.52 26.06 -14.19
C ILE A 305 -20.17 25.74 -12.84
N GLU A 306 -21.46 26.07 -12.69
CA GLU A 306 -22.23 25.70 -11.51
C GLU A 306 -22.28 24.16 -11.37
N PRO A 307 -21.87 23.57 -10.24
CA PRO A 307 -21.87 22.12 -10.03
C PRO A 307 -23.28 21.59 -9.70
N SER A 308 -24.25 21.90 -10.54
CA SER A 308 -25.60 21.32 -10.45
C SER A 308 -25.54 19.82 -10.76
N PHE A 309 -26.52 19.06 -10.27
CA PHE A 309 -26.61 17.62 -10.55
C PHE A 309 -26.59 17.31 -12.06
N ALA A 310 -27.27 18.13 -12.87
CA ALA A 310 -27.28 17.99 -14.32
C ALA A 310 -25.89 18.19 -14.95
N ASN A 311 -25.14 19.20 -14.49
CA ASN A 311 -23.79 19.50 -14.99
C ASN A 311 -22.78 18.42 -14.56
N ILE A 312 -22.89 17.90 -13.35
CA ILE A 312 -22.07 16.78 -12.86
C ILE A 312 -22.30 15.54 -13.72
N LEU A 313 -23.56 15.18 -13.99
CA LEU A 313 -23.89 14.05 -14.85
C LEU A 313 -23.38 14.23 -16.28
N ALA A 314 -23.53 15.43 -16.86
CA ALA A 314 -23.00 15.73 -18.19
C ALA A 314 -21.47 15.62 -18.23
N PHE A 315 -20.78 16.08 -17.17
CA PHE A 315 -19.33 15.96 -17.05
C PHE A 315 -18.87 14.51 -16.98
N PHE A 316 -19.55 13.67 -16.17
CA PHE A 316 -19.22 12.24 -16.08
C PHE A 316 -19.48 11.47 -17.38
N LYS A 317 -20.50 11.83 -18.16
CA LYS A 317 -20.77 11.20 -19.46
C LYS A 317 -19.64 11.37 -20.47
N GLU A 318 -18.91 12.49 -20.37
CA GLU A 318 -17.74 12.77 -21.21
C GLU A 318 -16.44 12.21 -20.64
N SER A 319 -16.50 11.50 -19.50
CA SER A 319 -15.32 11.01 -18.79
C SER A 319 -14.98 9.57 -19.15
N GLU A 320 -13.68 9.26 -19.09
CA GLU A 320 -13.11 7.95 -19.37
C GLU A 320 -12.25 7.54 -18.18
N CYS A 321 -12.30 6.26 -17.78
CA CYS A 321 -11.53 5.75 -16.65
C CYS A 321 -10.77 4.48 -17.06
N LEU A 322 -9.47 4.48 -16.79
CA LEU A 322 -8.63 3.29 -16.76
C LEU A 322 -8.44 2.86 -15.31
N SER A 323 -9.06 1.75 -14.93
CA SER A 323 -8.75 1.07 -13.67
C SER A 323 -7.42 0.35 -13.85
N ALA A 324 -6.40 0.82 -13.14
CA ALA A 324 -5.07 0.22 -13.12
C ALA A 324 -4.95 -0.58 -11.82
N ASP A 325 -4.57 -1.83 -11.97
CA ASP A 325 -4.31 -2.78 -10.89
C ASP A 325 -3.32 -3.83 -11.41
N VAL A 326 -2.59 -4.47 -10.51
CA VAL A 326 -1.71 -5.59 -10.85
C VAL A 326 -2.51 -6.77 -11.40
N SER A 327 -1.83 -7.61 -12.18
CA SER A 327 -2.38 -8.86 -12.69
C SER A 327 -1.42 -10.01 -12.40
N ALA A 328 -1.97 -11.21 -12.26
CA ALA A 328 -1.17 -12.40 -12.01
C ALA A 328 -0.39 -12.81 -13.29
N ALA A 329 0.92 -12.64 -13.25
CA ALA A 329 1.81 -13.19 -14.26
C ALA A 329 1.95 -14.72 -14.11
N VAL A 330 2.13 -15.43 -15.22
CA VAL A 330 2.33 -16.89 -15.21
C VAL A 330 3.50 -17.27 -14.33
N ASN A 331 3.21 -17.99 -13.24
CA ASN A 331 4.23 -18.65 -12.45
C ASN A 331 4.64 -19.97 -13.14
N PRO A 332 5.92 -20.15 -13.54
CA PRO A 332 6.35 -21.35 -14.25
C PRO A 332 6.11 -22.67 -13.49
N MET A 333 5.99 -22.61 -12.16
CA MET A 333 5.76 -23.77 -11.29
C MET A 333 4.27 -24.13 -11.14
N TYR A 334 3.36 -23.24 -11.54
CA TYR A 334 1.91 -23.38 -11.37
C TYR A 334 1.18 -22.89 -12.62
N LYS A 335 1.64 -23.28 -13.82
CA LYS A 335 1.08 -22.78 -15.09
C LYS A 335 -0.38 -23.20 -15.30
N ASP A 336 -0.78 -24.30 -14.69
CA ASP A 336 -2.09 -24.94 -14.76
C ASP A 336 -3.23 -24.10 -14.17
N VAL A 337 -2.92 -23.07 -13.38
CA VAL A 337 -3.93 -22.12 -12.86
C VAL A 337 -4.33 -21.05 -13.90
N HIS A 338 -3.63 -20.99 -15.04
CA HIS A 338 -3.88 -20.00 -16.09
C HIS A 338 -4.30 -20.64 -17.41
N GLU A 339 -5.13 -19.91 -18.17
CA GLU A 339 -5.29 -20.13 -19.60
C GLU A 339 -4.15 -19.39 -20.32
N VAL A 340 -3.27 -20.15 -20.97
CA VAL A 340 -1.95 -19.71 -21.45
C VAL A 340 -2.03 -18.60 -22.50
N ASP A 341 -3.06 -18.60 -23.35
CA ASP A 341 -3.20 -17.64 -24.45
C ASP A 341 -3.59 -16.24 -23.94
N ASN A 342 -4.37 -16.20 -22.85
CA ASN A 342 -4.87 -14.98 -22.20
C ASN A 342 -4.11 -14.57 -20.93
N ALA A 343 -3.06 -15.30 -20.54
CA ALA A 343 -2.28 -14.97 -19.34
C ALA A 343 -1.26 -13.82 -19.57
N ALA A 344 -1.00 -13.08 -18.49
CA ALA A 344 0.07 -12.10 -18.43
C ALA A 344 1.44 -12.78 -18.26
N TYR A 345 2.46 -12.24 -18.91
CA TYR A 345 3.84 -12.73 -18.79
C TYR A 345 4.74 -11.56 -18.41
N ILE A 346 5.67 -11.82 -17.50
CA ILE A 346 6.68 -10.84 -17.10
C ILE A 346 7.44 -10.35 -18.34
N ASN A 347 7.68 -9.03 -18.38
CA ASN A 347 8.36 -8.31 -19.46
C ASN A 347 7.63 -8.26 -20.82
N ASN A 348 6.35 -8.64 -20.92
CA ASN A 348 5.68 -8.71 -22.24
C ASN A 348 4.68 -7.58 -22.57
N GLY A 349 4.59 -6.54 -21.72
CA GLY A 349 3.77 -5.35 -21.99
C GLY A 349 2.28 -5.61 -21.91
#